data_AF-A0A3D2FV94-F1
#
_entry.id   AF-A0A3D2FV94-F1
#
_cell.length_a   1.000
_cell.length_b   1.000
_cell.length_c   1.000
_cell.angle_alpha   90.00
_cell.angle_beta   90.00
_cell.angle_gamma   90.00
#
_symmetry.space_group_name_H-M   'P 1'
#
loop_
_entity.id
_entity.type
_entity.pdbx_description
1 polymer ?
#
loop_
_entity_poly.entity_id
_entity_poly.type
_entity_poly.pdbx_seq_one_letter_code
_entity_poly.pdbx_strand_id
1 'polypeptide(L)'
;PVSSERQLDRKNLRAASALLDAAGWVIGDDGLRRNAAGETLKLEILNDSQAFDRVINPYIENLRQLGVDAVHTRVDNAQMTERERSFDFDMVVGNFRTSLTSGAGLKQYFGSESAEFSIFNLSGYGSAAADQLIEDVLAAGDRTTLNDATRALDRVLRA
;
A
#
# COMPACT_ATOMS: atom_id res chain seq x y z
N PRO A 1 12.73 -4.71 -4.57
CA PRO A 1 13.04 -5.26 -5.92
C PRO A 1 13.67 -4.15 -6.77
N VAL A 2 14.54 -4.48 -7.72
CA VAL A 2 15.13 -3.52 -8.67
C VAL A 2 14.45 -3.70 -10.01
N SER A 3 13.94 -2.62 -10.60
CA SER A 3 13.33 -2.62 -11.93
C SER A 3 14.33 -2.17 -12.99
N SER A 4 14.18 -2.67 -14.21
CA SER A 4 14.86 -2.16 -15.41
C SER A 4 14.36 -0.76 -15.79
N GLU A 5 15.05 -0.10 -16.73
CA GLU A 5 14.63 1.19 -17.30
C GLU A 5 13.37 1.09 -18.19
N ARG A 6 12.91 -0.12 -18.51
CA ARG A 6 11.69 -0.33 -19.30
C ARG A 6 10.47 -0.26 -18.38
N GLN A 7 9.39 0.36 -18.89
CA GLN A 7 8.11 0.47 -18.17
C GLN A 7 7.56 -0.90 -17.73
N LEU A 8 7.67 -1.93 -18.58
CA LEU A 8 7.33 -3.31 -18.24
C LEU A 8 8.59 -4.17 -18.06
N ASP A 9 8.96 -4.43 -16.80
CA ASP A 9 10.04 -5.35 -16.47
C ASP A 9 9.53 -6.80 -16.41
N ARG A 10 9.91 -7.61 -17.39
CA ARG A 10 9.49 -9.01 -17.50
C ARG A 10 9.97 -9.89 -16.35
N LYS A 11 11.11 -9.58 -15.73
CA LYS A 11 11.61 -10.34 -14.57
C LYS A 11 10.70 -10.11 -13.37
N ASN A 12 10.36 -8.84 -13.11
CA ASN A 12 9.45 -8.49 -12.02
C ASN A 12 8.02 -8.96 -12.30
N LEU A 13 7.56 -8.92 -13.56
CA LEU A 13 6.25 -9.43 -13.94
C LEU A 13 6.14 -10.95 -13.68
N ARG A 14 7.18 -11.73 -14.00
CA ARG A 14 7.20 -13.17 -13.70
C ARG A 14 7.22 -13.46 -12.21
N ALA A 15 7.97 -12.69 -11.43
CA ALA A 15 7.99 -12.82 -9.98
C ALA A 15 6.61 -12.49 -9.38
N ALA A 16 5.97 -11.41 -9.83
CA ALA A 16 4.63 -11.04 -9.42
C ALA A 16 3.60 -12.11 -9.82
N SER A 17 3.71 -12.68 -11.02
CA SER A 17 2.83 -13.78 -11.45
C SER A 17 2.94 -14.98 -10.51
N ALA A 18 4.16 -15.40 -10.18
CA ALA A 18 4.38 -16.54 -9.29
C ALA A 18 3.80 -16.31 -7.88
N LEU A 19 3.87 -15.08 -7.37
CA LEU A 19 3.26 -14.72 -6.09
C LEU A 19 1.73 -14.79 -6.15
N LEU A 20 1.12 -14.29 -7.23
CA LEU A 20 -0.33 -14.37 -7.42
C LEU A 20 -0.79 -15.81 -7.64
N ASP A 21 -0.04 -16.62 -8.38
CA ASP A 21 -0.31 -18.05 -8.56
C ASP A 21 -0.26 -18.78 -7.20
N ALA A 22 0.76 -18.51 -6.38
CA ALA A 22 0.90 -19.07 -5.03
C ALA A 22 -0.22 -18.62 -4.08
N ALA A 23 -0.77 -17.42 -4.29
CA ALA A 23 -1.94 -16.91 -3.57
C ALA A 23 -3.28 -17.42 -4.12
N GLY A 24 -3.28 -18.28 -5.15
CA GLY A 24 -4.49 -18.88 -5.72
C GLY A 24 -5.20 -18.05 -6.78
N TRP A 25 -4.56 -16.99 -7.28
CA TRP A 25 -5.06 -16.13 -8.38
C TRP A 25 -4.49 -16.59 -9.72
N VAL A 26 -5.09 -17.62 -10.31
CA VAL A 26 -4.60 -18.25 -11.54
C VAL A 26 -5.13 -17.52 -12.76
N ILE A 27 -4.33 -17.44 -13.83
CA ILE A 27 -4.74 -16.84 -15.10
C ILE A 27 -5.78 -17.73 -15.81
N GLY A 28 -6.91 -17.14 -16.18
CA GLY A 28 -7.94 -17.77 -16.99
C GLY A 28 -7.65 -17.68 -18.49
N ASP A 29 -8.48 -18.35 -19.30
CA ASP A 29 -8.35 -18.38 -20.76
C ASP A 29 -8.52 -16.99 -21.42
N ASP A 30 -9.19 -16.07 -20.73
CA ASP A 30 -9.38 -14.67 -21.13
C ASP A 30 -8.19 -13.77 -20.75
N GLY A 31 -7.14 -14.33 -20.11
CA GLY A 31 -5.98 -13.60 -19.65
C GLY A 31 -6.19 -12.87 -18.31
N LEU A 32 -7.36 -12.99 -17.69
CA LEU A 32 -7.64 -12.39 -16.38
C LEU A 32 -7.43 -13.39 -15.25
N ARG A 33 -6.94 -12.90 -14.11
CA ARG A 33 -6.75 -13.73 -12.92
C ARG A 33 -8.05 -13.98 -12.19
N ARG A 34 -8.25 -15.21 -11.72
CA ARG A 34 -9.41 -15.63 -10.96
C ARG A 34 -9.02 -16.44 -9.72
N ASN A 35 -9.80 -16.28 -8.65
CA ASN A 35 -9.65 -17.11 -7.46
C ASN A 35 -10.39 -18.46 -7.64
N ALA A 36 -10.33 -19.31 -6.62
CA ALA A 36 -11.00 -20.62 -6.62
C ALA A 36 -12.54 -20.55 -6.74
N ALA A 37 -13.15 -19.40 -6.43
CA ALA A 37 -14.58 -19.16 -6.60
C ALA A 37 -14.96 -18.65 -8.01
N GLY A 38 -13.97 -18.43 -8.89
CA GLY A 38 -14.16 -17.92 -10.25
C GLY A 38 -14.25 -16.39 -10.34
N GLU A 39 -14.08 -15.68 -9.23
CA GLU A 39 -14.13 -14.23 -9.17
C GLU A 39 -12.88 -13.62 -9.81
N THR A 40 -13.05 -12.58 -10.61
CA THR A 40 -11.93 -11.85 -11.24
C THR A 40 -11.19 -11.02 -10.21
N LEU A 41 -9.86 -11.02 -10.26
CA LEU A 41 -9.03 -10.10 -9.48
C LEU A 41 -9.18 -8.68 -10.02
N LYS A 42 -10.01 -7.88 -9.35
CA LYS A 42 -10.28 -6.48 -9.67
C LYS A 42 -9.51 -5.57 -8.73
N LEU A 43 -9.15 -4.38 -9.24
CA LEU A 43 -8.52 -3.35 -8.43
C LEU A 43 -8.89 -1.96 -8.93
N GLU A 44 -9.47 -1.14 -8.07
CA GLU A 44 -9.64 0.29 -8.29
C GLU A 44 -8.51 1.10 -7.66
N ILE A 45 -7.86 1.95 -8.45
CA ILE A 45 -7.02 3.03 -7.94
C ILE A 45 -7.79 4.34 -8.04
N LEU A 46 -8.20 4.86 -6.88
CA LEU A 46 -8.91 6.12 -6.74
C LEU A 46 -7.93 7.30 -6.68
N ASN A 47 -8.25 8.37 -7.37
CA ASN A 47 -7.40 9.56 -7.48
C ASN A 47 -8.24 10.81 -7.73
N ASP A 48 -7.84 11.95 -7.18
CA ASP A 48 -8.46 13.26 -7.37
C ASP A 48 -7.57 14.25 -8.15
N SER A 49 -6.34 13.85 -8.50
CA SER A 49 -5.30 14.73 -9.01
C SER A 49 -4.75 14.30 -10.37
N GLN A 50 -4.88 15.17 -11.38
CA GLN A 50 -4.31 14.93 -12.72
C GLN A 50 -2.79 14.80 -12.73
N ALA A 51 -2.11 15.35 -11.71
CA ALA A 51 -0.67 15.21 -11.60
C ALA A 51 -0.24 13.75 -11.41
N PHE A 52 -1.09 12.88 -10.85
CA PHE A 52 -0.74 11.48 -10.60
C PHE A 52 -1.06 10.54 -11.76
N ASP A 53 -1.73 11.00 -12.82
CA ASP A 53 -2.10 10.17 -13.98
C ASP A 53 -0.88 9.54 -14.65
N ARG A 54 0.19 10.34 -14.75
CA ARG A 54 1.48 9.89 -15.31
C ARG A 54 2.16 8.79 -14.50
N VAL A 55 1.74 8.59 -13.25
CA VAL A 55 2.24 7.55 -12.34
C VAL A 55 1.27 6.37 -12.32
N ILE A 56 -0.03 6.64 -12.18
CA ILE A 56 -1.07 5.63 -12.02
C ILE A 56 -1.31 4.88 -13.35
N ASN A 57 -1.39 5.58 -14.49
CA ASN A 57 -1.73 4.93 -15.76
C ASN A 57 -0.71 3.86 -16.17
N PRO A 58 0.61 4.10 -16.12
CA PRO A 58 1.60 3.04 -16.39
C PRO A 58 1.53 1.89 -15.39
N TYR A 59 1.13 2.14 -14.14
CA TYR A 59 0.97 1.10 -13.14
C TYR A 59 -0.26 0.21 -13.45
N ILE A 60 -1.39 0.82 -13.84
CA ILE A 60 -2.59 0.12 -14.33
C ILE A 60 -2.25 -0.75 -15.55
N GLU A 61 -1.49 -0.22 -16.51
CA GLU A 61 -1.06 -0.97 -17.68
C GLU A 61 -0.25 -2.22 -17.28
N ASN A 62 0.68 -2.09 -16.33
CA ASN A 62 1.45 -3.21 -15.80
C ASN A 62 0.58 -4.25 -15.08
N LEU A 63 -0.41 -3.80 -14.29
CA LEU A 63 -1.35 -4.68 -13.60
C LEU A 63 -2.22 -5.45 -14.59
N ARG A 64 -2.67 -4.80 -15.67
CA ARG A 64 -3.42 -5.47 -16.76
C ARG A 64 -2.57 -6.51 -17.49
N GLN A 65 -1.29 -6.23 -17.73
CA GLN A 65 -0.35 -7.24 -18.27
C GLN A 65 -0.12 -8.42 -17.31
N LEU A 66 -0.33 -8.20 -16.01
CA LEU A 66 -0.29 -9.25 -15.00
C LEU A 66 -1.62 -10.04 -14.92
N GLY A 67 -2.66 -9.63 -15.63
CA GLY A 67 -3.99 -10.24 -15.62
C GLY A 67 -4.94 -9.69 -14.55
N VAL A 68 -4.61 -8.55 -13.93
CA VAL A 68 -5.50 -7.86 -12.99
C VAL A 68 -6.45 -6.96 -13.77
N ASP A 69 -7.75 -7.03 -13.47
CA ASP A 69 -8.76 -6.11 -13.98
C ASP A 69 -8.67 -4.78 -13.21
N ALA A 70 -7.63 -4.01 -13.51
CA ALA A 70 -7.30 -2.77 -12.83
C ALA A 70 -7.90 -1.56 -13.55
N VAL A 71 -8.47 -0.64 -12.76
CA VAL A 71 -9.06 0.62 -13.24
C VAL A 71 -8.51 1.80 -12.46
N HIS A 72 -8.41 2.94 -13.14
CA HIS A 72 -8.09 4.23 -12.53
C HIS A 72 -9.35 5.09 -12.56
N THR A 73 -9.84 5.43 -11.38
CA THR A 73 -11.05 6.23 -11.21
C THR A 73 -10.67 7.65 -10.77
N ARG A 74 -11.02 8.65 -11.58
CA ARG A 74 -10.88 10.06 -11.24
C ARG A 74 -12.16 10.58 -10.60
N VAL A 75 -12.04 11.14 -9.40
CA VAL A 75 -13.14 11.80 -8.70
C VAL A 75 -12.79 13.26 -8.38
N ASP A 76 -13.76 14.04 -7.92
CA ASP A 76 -13.49 15.35 -7.34
C ASP A 76 -13.00 15.22 -5.88
N ASN A 77 -12.49 16.33 -5.32
CA ASN A 77 -11.93 16.36 -3.96
C ASN A 77 -12.97 16.03 -2.87
N ALA A 78 -14.24 16.36 -3.09
CA ALA A 78 -15.29 16.11 -2.11
C ALA A 78 -15.62 14.62 -2.04
N GLN A 79 -15.73 13.97 -3.20
CA GLN A 79 -15.88 12.52 -3.31
C GLN A 79 -14.66 11.78 -2.77
N MET A 80 -13.43 12.24 -3.06
CA MET A 80 -12.21 11.67 -2.48
C MET A 80 -12.24 11.71 -0.95
N THR A 81 -12.51 12.89 -0.39
CA THR A 81 -12.57 13.07 1.07
C THR A 81 -13.59 12.15 1.73
N GLU A 82 -14.76 11.98 1.11
CA GLU A 82 -15.80 11.09 1.64
C GLU A 82 -15.37 9.62 1.59
N ARG A 83 -14.87 9.16 0.44
CA ARG A 83 -14.43 7.77 0.25
C ARG A 83 -13.21 7.43 1.11
N GLU A 84 -12.29 8.36 1.34
CA GLU A 84 -11.18 8.19 2.27
C GLU A 84 -11.66 8.02 3.72
N ARG A 85 -12.66 8.81 4.14
CA ARG A 85 -13.23 8.73 5.49
C ARG A 85 -14.02 7.46 5.75
N SER A 86 -14.68 6.93 4.73
CA SER A 86 -15.45 5.69 4.80
C SER A 86 -14.62 4.44 4.47
N PHE A 87 -13.34 4.61 4.13
CA PHE A 87 -12.46 3.52 3.65
C PHE A 87 -13.03 2.77 2.44
N ASP A 88 -13.77 3.48 1.58
CA ASP A 88 -14.34 2.95 0.34
C ASP A 88 -13.37 3.15 -0.82
N PHE A 89 -12.32 2.33 -0.87
CA PHE A 89 -11.36 2.27 -1.97
C PHE A 89 -10.55 0.98 -1.86
N ASP A 90 -10.03 0.48 -3.00
CA ASP A 90 -9.01 -0.58 -2.94
C ASP A 90 -7.60 0.01 -2.79
N MET A 91 -7.30 1.08 -3.54
CA MET A 91 -6.01 1.79 -3.49
C MET A 91 -6.17 3.29 -3.71
N VAL A 92 -5.39 4.06 -2.95
CA VAL A 92 -5.26 5.53 -3.07
C VAL A 92 -3.78 5.94 -3.02
N VAL A 93 -3.49 7.18 -3.41
CA VAL A 93 -2.17 7.77 -3.19
C VAL A 93 -2.14 8.43 -1.81
N GLY A 94 -1.50 7.78 -0.85
CA GLY A 94 -1.30 8.32 0.51
C GLY A 94 0.09 8.95 0.71
N ASN A 95 0.25 9.66 1.82
CA ASN A 95 1.55 10.13 2.29
C ASN A 95 1.72 10.02 3.80
N PHE A 96 2.86 9.48 4.24
CA PHE A 96 3.26 9.47 5.65
C PHE A 96 4.16 10.68 5.93
N ARG A 97 3.63 11.73 6.57
CA ARG A 97 4.44 12.90 6.94
C ARG A 97 5.09 12.65 8.27
N THR A 98 6.37 12.31 8.25
CA THR A 98 7.16 12.04 9.45
C THR A 98 8.26 13.09 9.64
N SER A 99 8.72 13.25 10.88
CA SER A 99 9.85 14.10 11.25
C SER A 99 11.17 13.31 11.29
N LEU A 100 12.30 14.01 11.20
CA LEU A 100 13.65 13.41 11.34
C LEU A 100 13.87 12.74 12.70
N THR A 101 13.18 13.21 13.73
CA THR A 101 13.13 12.58 15.05
C THR A 101 11.78 11.88 15.16
N SER A 102 11.77 10.55 15.27
CA SER A 102 10.56 9.77 15.48
C SER A 102 9.90 10.09 16.81
N GLY A 103 8.58 9.93 16.89
CA GLY A 103 7.81 10.24 18.10
C GLY A 103 6.36 9.81 17.98
N ALA A 104 5.49 10.38 18.83
CA ALA A 104 4.10 9.91 19.01
C ALA A 104 3.24 9.94 17.74
N GLY A 105 3.60 10.77 16.75
CA GLY A 105 2.93 10.79 15.44
C GLY A 105 2.94 9.45 14.70
N LEU A 106 3.86 8.53 15.04
CA LEU A 106 3.86 7.17 14.49
C LEU A 106 2.58 6.40 14.81
N LYS A 107 1.97 6.62 15.99
CA LYS A 107 0.72 5.94 16.37
C LYS A 107 -0.43 6.27 15.40
N GLN A 108 -0.48 7.49 14.90
CA GLN A 108 -1.53 7.96 14.00
C GLN A 108 -1.48 7.31 12.61
N TYR A 109 -0.29 6.90 12.18
CA TYR A 109 -0.05 6.31 10.85
C TYR A 109 0.06 4.78 10.88
N PHE A 110 0.60 4.20 11.96
CA PHE A 110 1.01 2.80 12.00
C PHE A 110 0.55 2.04 13.25
N GLY A 111 -0.14 2.71 14.18
CA GLY A 111 -0.68 2.06 15.37
C GLY A 111 -1.99 1.35 15.07
N SER A 112 -2.20 0.17 15.64
CA SER A 112 -3.38 -0.66 15.36
C SER A 112 -4.70 0.03 15.72
N GLU A 113 -4.74 0.81 16.80
CA GLU A 113 -5.92 1.61 17.19
C GLU A 113 -6.34 2.56 16.05
N SER A 114 -5.36 3.20 15.40
CA SER A 114 -5.63 4.17 14.33
C SER A 114 -6.18 3.51 13.06
N ALA A 115 -5.95 2.22 12.85
CA ALA A 115 -6.42 1.50 11.67
C ALA A 115 -7.94 1.48 11.56
N GLU A 116 -8.65 1.62 12.68
CA GLU A 116 -10.11 1.53 12.72
C GLU A 116 -10.83 2.83 12.33
N PHE A 117 -10.18 3.99 12.45
CA PHE A 117 -10.86 5.29 12.31
C PHE A 117 -10.01 6.44 11.75
N SER A 118 -8.69 6.30 11.71
CA SER A 118 -7.81 7.42 11.37
C SER A 118 -7.69 7.57 9.86
N ILE A 119 -8.15 8.69 9.33
CA ILE A 119 -7.91 9.09 7.94
C ILE A 119 -6.41 9.25 7.60
N PHE A 120 -5.54 9.27 8.60
CA PHE A 120 -4.09 9.30 8.38
C PHE A 120 -3.52 7.88 8.19
N ASN A 121 -4.19 6.85 8.69
CA ASN A 121 -3.85 5.45 8.45
C ASN A 121 -4.72 4.90 7.30
N LEU A 122 -4.57 5.49 6.12
CA LEU A 122 -5.32 5.09 4.91
C LEU A 122 -5.09 3.62 4.52
N SER A 123 -3.98 3.02 4.93
CA SER A 123 -3.70 1.60 4.72
C SER A 123 -4.51 0.66 5.62
N GLY A 124 -5.15 1.17 6.68
CA GLY A 124 -5.75 0.33 7.71
C GLY A 124 -4.73 -0.60 8.39
N TYR A 125 -3.46 -0.19 8.45
CA TYR A 125 -2.38 -1.04 8.95
C TYR A 125 -2.40 -1.10 10.47
N GLY A 126 -2.33 -2.31 11.02
CA GLY A 126 -2.18 -2.57 12.45
C GLY A 126 -1.45 -3.88 12.71
N SER A 127 -0.53 -3.88 13.67
CA SER A 127 0.19 -5.07 14.11
C SER A 127 0.72 -4.88 15.53
N ALA A 128 0.55 -5.89 16.38
CA ALA A 128 1.08 -5.88 17.74
C ALA A 128 2.61 -5.67 17.78
N ALA A 129 3.34 -6.13 16.76
CA ALA A 129 4.78 -5.91 16.65
C ALA A 129 5.11 -4.44 16.36
N ALA A 130 4.31 -3.78 15.50
CA ALA A 130 4.49 -2.36 15.22
C ALA A 130 4.11 -1.51 16.44
N ASP A 131 3.02 -1.85 17.13
CA ASP A 131 2.60 -1.16 18.35
C ASP A 131 3.70 -1.20 19.42
N GLN A 132 4.29 -2.36 19.68
CA GLN A 132 5.38 -2.49 20.64
C GLN A 132 6.60 -1.66 20.24
N LEU A 133 7.01 -1.71 18.97
CA LEU A 133 8.16 -0.93 18.49
C LEU A 133 7.89 0.58 18.52
N ILE A 134 6.64 1.00 18.34
CA ILE A 134 6.26 2.40 18.54
C ILE A 134 6.42 2.79 20.02
N GLU A 135 6.01 1.96 20.97
CA GLU A 135 6.25 2.24 22.39
C GLU A 135 7.75 2.31 22.72
N ASP A 136 8.58 1.42 22.15
CA ASP A 136 10.04 1.44 22.33
C ASP A 136 10.66 2.74 21.79
N VAL A 137 10.17 3.25 20.65
CA VAL A 137 10.58 4.55 20.10
C VAL A 137 10.24 5.69 21.08
N LEU A 138 9.10 5.63 21.76
CA LEU A 138 8.68 6.67 22.72
C LEU A 138 9.41 6.58 24.05
N ALA A 139 9.79 5.38 24.46
CA ALA A 139 10.53 5.12 25.69
C ALA A 139 12.04 5.38 25.56
N ALA A 140 12.55 5.59 24.33
CA ALA A 140 13.98 5.80 24.08
C ALA A 140 14.53 7.02 24.83
N GLY A 141 15.44 6.78 25.78
CA GLY A 141 16.08 7.83 26.59
C GLY A 141 17.26 8.53 25.91
N ASP A 142 17.74 8.01 24.78
CA ASP A 142 18.89 8.54 24.05
C ASP A 142 18.76 8.33 22.53
N ARG A 143 19.63 9.00 21.77
CA ARG A 143 19.60 9.01 20.30
C ARG A 143 19.88 7.65 19.68
N THR A 144 20.77 6.85 20.27
CA THR A 144 21.13 5.54 19.73
C THR A 144 19.94 4.60 19.86
N THR A 145 19.35 4.52 21.05
CA THR A 145 18.15 3.73 21.33
C THR A 145 16.99 4.13 20.41
N LEU A 146 16.75 5.44 20.25
CA LEU A 146 15.72 5.95 19.34
C LEU A 146 15.94 5.47 17.90
N ASN A 147 17.16 5.61 17.38
CA ASN A 147 17.49 5.23 16.01
C ASN A 147 17.31 3.73 15.77
N ASP A 148 17.68 2.89 16.73
CA ASP A 148 17.59 1.44 16.60
C ASP A 148 16.13 0.97 16.66
N ALA A 149 15.32 1.53 17.56
CA ALA A 149 13.88 1.28 17.61
C ALA A 149 13.18 1.73 16.31
N THR A 150 13.50 2.92 15.80
CA THR A 150 12.96 3.43 14.53
C THR A 150 13.33 2.53 13.35
N ARG A 151 14.58 2.04 13.27
CA ARG A 151 15.01 1.11 12.21
C ARG A 151 14.33 -0.25 12.32
N ALA A 152 14.09 -0.73 13.54
CA ALA A 152 13.35 -1.96 13.75
C ALA A 152 11.91 -1.82 13.26
N LEU A 153 11.23 -0.72 13.61
CA LEU A 153 9.89 -0.40 13.10
C LEU A 153 9.87 -0.33 11.56
N ASP A 154 10.82 0.39 10.96
CA ASP A 154 10.93 0.50 9.49
C ASP A 154 11.12 -0.85 8.79
N ARG A 155 11.77 -1.84 9.42
CA ARG A 155 11.87 -3.19 8.88
C ARG A 155 10.53 -3.92 8.95
N VAL A 156 9.79 -3.79 10.05
CA VAL A 156 8.47 -4.40 10.20
C VAL A 156 7.49 -3.85 9.16
N LEU A 157 7.52 -2.53 8.92
CA LEU A 157 6.64 -1.89 7.93
C LEU A 157 6.91 -2.29 6.47
N ARG A 158 8.05 -2.93 6.18
CA ARG A 158 8.46 -3.33 4.82
C ARG A 158 8.54 -4.85 4.61
N ALA A 159 8.21 -5.63 5.64
CA ALA A 159 8.33 -7.08 5.67
C ALA A 159 7.18 -7.78 4.93
#